data_AF-Q0SJW3-F1
#
_entry.id   AF-Q0SJW3-F1
#
_cell.length_a   1.000
_cell.length_b   1.000
_cell.length_c   1.000
_cell.angle_alpha   90.00
_cell.angle_beta   90.00
_cell.angle_gamma   90.00
#
_symmetry.space_group_name_H-M   'P 1'
#
loop_
_entity.id
_entity.type
_entity.pdbx_description
1 polymer ?
#
loop_
_entity_poly.entity_id
_entity_poly.type
_entity_poly.pdbx_seq_one_letter_code
_entity_poly.pdbx_strand_id
1 'polypeptide(L)'
;MAEQIDDYFTTTVAAMATTTRPGLIDHDRPVEAGSSLSVQQTLDLFDSQLGSRHLDLVARRLRAKGEGFYTIGSSGHEGNAVVAGALRPTDPALLHYRSGAFGFPGPFASGVVRLRRQRHRDQHQDAEGVDRRELRQP
;
A
#
# COMPACT_ATOMS: atom_id res chain seq x y z
N MET A 1 1.26 23.57 -3.17
CA MET A 1 -0.01 24.01 -2.58
C MET A 1 -0.87 22.77 -2.44
N ALA A 2 -1.28 22.41 -1.22
CA ALA A 2 -2.22 21.30 -1.01
C ALA A 2 -3.54 21.67 -1.70
N GLU A 3 -4.16 20.73 -2.41
CA GLU A 3 -5.52 20.96 -2.87
C GLU A 3 -6.44 20.94 -1.65
N GLN A 4 -7.52 21.73 -1.67
CA GLN A 4 -8.50 21.78 -0.57
C GLN A 4 -9.01 20.38 -0.16
N ILE A 5 -9.04 19.44 -1.10
CA ILE A 5 -9.41 18.04 -0.87
C ILE A 5 -8.37 17.26 -0.03
N ASP A 6 -7.08 17.60 -0.13
CA ASP A 6 -6.01 16.97 0.63
C ASP A 6 -6.06 17.43 2.10
N ASP A 7 -6.28 18.73 2.32
CA ASP A 7 -6.42 19.33 3.66
C ASP A 7 -7.67 18.81 4.36
N TYR A 8 -8.79 18.72 3.62
CA TYR A 8 -10.01 18.10 4.14
C TYR A 8 -9.77 16.64 4.54
N PHE A 9 -9.20 15.84 3.64
CA PHE A 9 -8.92 14.43 3.91
C PHE A 9 -8.05 14.23 5.15
N THR A 10 -6.91 14.92 5.23
CA THR A 10 -5.97 14.79 6.35
C THR A 10 -6.58 15.26 7.67
N THR A 11 -7.33 16.37 7.65
CA THR A 11 -8.03 16.88 8.84
C THR A 11 -9.10 15.90 9.31
N THR A 12 -9.92 15.38 8.40
CA THR A 12 -10.97 14.41 8.72
C THR A 12 -10.38 13.14 9.30
N VAL A 13 -9.36 12.54 8.66
CA VAL A 13 -8.72 11.32 9.16
C VAL A 13 -8.05 11.55 10.52
N ALA A 14 -7.39 12.69 10.71
CA ALA A 14 -6.77 13.03 11.99
C ALA A 14 -7.80 13.20 13.12
N ALA A 15 -9.02 13.63 12.80
CA ALA A 15 -10.12 13.79 13.75
C ALA A 15 -10.87 12.48 14.04
N MET A 16 -10.64 11.40 13.28
CA MET A 16 -11.31 10.12 13.52
C MET A 16 -10.78 9.47 14.81
N ALA A 17 -11.66 9.29 15.79
CA ALA A 17 -11.34 8.56 17.01
C ALA A 17 -11.19 7.06 16.70
N THR A 18 -10.08 6.46 17.12
CA THR A 18 -9.91 5.01 17.04
C THR A 18 -10.80 4.36 18.09
N THR A 19 -11.91 3.77 17.66
CA THR A 19 -12.75 2.96 18.54
C THR A 19 -12.31 1.51 18.39
N THR A 20 -11.47 1.04 19.32
CA THR A 20 -11.12 -0.38 19.38
C THR A 20 -12.33 -1.15 19.88
N ARG A 21 -12.96 -1.96 19.01
CA ARG A 21 -13.95 -2.93 19.44
C ARG A 21 -13.22 -4.11 20.11
N PRO A 22 -13.51 -4.43 21.37
CA PRO A 22 -12.92 -5.61 22.00
C PRO A 22 -13.50 -6.88 21.37
N GLY A 23 -12.62 -7.78 20.92
CA GLY A 23 -12.97 -9.08 20.34
C GLY A 23 -12.18 -9.43 19.07
N LEU A 24 -12.14 -10.71 18.72
CA LEU A 24 -11.62 -11.15 17.43
C LEU A 24 -12.62 -10.73 16.34
N ILE A 25 -12.18 -9.88 15.40
CA ILE A 25 -12.98 -9.57 14.22
C ILE A 25 -12.87 -10.78 13.28
N ASP A 26 -14.00 -11.41 13.00
CA ASP A 26 -14.09 -12.33 11.87
C ASP A 26 -13.97 -11.49 10.58
N HIS A 27 -12.94 -11.76 9.78
CA HIS A 27 -12.64 -11.03 8.56
C HIS A 27 -13.38 -11.59 7.34
N ASP A 28 -13.87 -12.83 7.42
CA ASP A 28 -14.57 -13.50 6.33
C ASP A 28 -16.08 -13.26 6.37
N ARG A 29 -16.62 -12.79 7.50
CA ARG A 29 -18.03 -12.39 7.60
C ARG A 29 -18.35 -11.26 6.60
N PRO A 30 -19.60 -11.19 6.11
CA PRO A 30 -20.11 -10.02 5.40
C PRO A 30 -20.00 -8.74 6.23
N VAL A 31 -19.70 -7.62 5.56
CA VAL A 31 -19.67 -6.28 6.17
C VAL A 31 -21.04 -5.88 6.71
N GLU A 32 -22.11 -6.25 6.00
CA GLU A 32 -23.52 -6.01 6.33
C GLU A 32 -24.37 -7.24 5.97
N ALA A 33 -25.53 -7.40 6.61
CA ALA A 33 -26.44 -8.50 6.32
C ALA A 33 -26.90 -8.47 4.85
N GLY A 34 -26.69 -9.56 4.12
CA GLY A 34 -27.02 -9.68 2.70
C GLY A 34 -25.94 -9.15 1.74
N SER A 35 -24.83 -8.62 2.25
CA SER A 35 -23.69 -8.24 1.41
C SER A 35 -22.88 -9.47 0.99
N SER A 36 -22.38 -9.47 -0.26
CA SER A 36 -21.36 -10.42 -0.71
C SER A 36 -19.93 -9.99 -0.34
N LEU A 37 -19.76 -8.75 0.15
CA LEU A 37 -18.46 -8.19 0.49
C LEU A 37 -18.08 -8.56 1.93
N SER A 38 -16.99 -9.30 2.10
CA SER A 38 -16.43 -9.58 3.42
C SER A 38 -15.74 -8.36 4.03
N VAL A 39 -15.56 -8.40 5.36
CA VAL A 39 -14.77 -7.38 6.08
C VAL A 39 -13.36 -7.27 5.50
N GLN A 40 -12.70 -8.39 5.18
CA GLN A 40 -11.36 -8.36 4.59
C GLN A 40 -11.34 -7.64 3.24
N GLN A 41 -12.26 -7.96 2.33
CA GLN A 41 -12.28 -7.29 1.02
C GLN A 41 -12.57 -5.80 1.14
N THR A 42 -13.37 -5.41 2.13
CA THR A 42 -13.65 -4.01 2.40
C THR A 42 -12.39 -3.27 2.86
N LEU A 43 -11.61 -3.89 3.75
CA LEU A 43 -10.32 -3.36 4.20
C LEU A 43 -9.31 -3.30 3.05
N ASP A 44 -9.25 -4.32 2.21
CA ASP A 44 -8.35 -4.36 1.07
C ASP A 44 -8.67 -3.25 0.05
N LEU A 45 -9.96 -3.01 -0.23
CA LEU A 45 -10.40 -1.90 -1.06
C LEU A 45 -10.05 -0.54 -0.42
N PHE A 46 -10.23 -0.43 0.90
CA PHE A 46 -9.86 0.78 1.64
C PHE A 46 -8.35 1.05 1.60
N ASP A 47 -7.52 0.01 1.71
CA ASP A 47 -6.07 0.11 1.57
C ASP A 47 -5.66 0.59 0.17
N SER A 48 -6.33 0.10 -0.90
CA SER A 48 -6.13 0.60 -2.26
C SER A 48 -6.45 2.11 -2.37
N GLN A 49 -7.57 2.53 -1.78
CA GLN A 49 -8.00 3.93 -1.76
C GLN A 49 -6.97 4.80 -1.04
N LEU A 50 -6.55 4.39 0.16
CA LEU A 50 -5.53 5.08 0.95
C LEU A 50 -4.19 5.12 0.23
N GLY A 51 -3.76 4.03 -0.40
CA GLY A 51 -2.53 3.97 -1.19
C GLY A 51 -2.51 5.04 -2.29
N SER A 52 -3.62 5.18 -3.02
CA SER A 52 -3.79 6.24 -4.01
C SER A 52 -3.66 7.65 -3.40
N ARG A 53 -4.26 7.90 -2.23
CA ARG A 53 -4.13 9.19 -1.53
C ARG A 53 -2.69 9.49 -1.13
N HIS A 54 -1.98 8.48 -0.59
CA HIS A 54 -0.60 8.64 -0.16
C HIS A 54 0.32 8.99 -1.33
N LEU A 55 0.13 8.34 -2.48
CA LEU A 55 0.91 8.62 -3.67
C LEU A 55 0.68 10.04 -4.20
N ASP A 56 -0.56 10.53 -4.17
CA ASP A 56 -0.87 11.93 -4.54
C ASP A 56 -0.08 12.91 -3.65
N LEU A 57 -0.09 12.70 -2.33
CA LEU A 57 0.62 13.55 -1.38
C LEU A 57 2.14 13.52 -1.58
N VAL A 58 2.71 12.31 -1.77
CA VAL A 58 4.15 12.14 -2.01
C VAL A 58 4.55 12.78 -3.34
N ALA A 59 3.80 12.56 -4.42
CA ALA A 59 4.09 13.14 -5.73
C ALA A 59 4.09 14.68 -5.67
N ARG A 60 3.09 15.28 -4.98
CA ARG A 60 3.07 16.74 -4.76
C ARG A 60 4.27 17.21 -3.94
N ARG A 61 4.69 16.48 -2.91
CA ARG A 61 5.87 16.81 -2.10
C ARG A 61 7.15 16.76 -2.93
N LEU A 62 7.33 15.73 -3.76
CA LEU A 62 8.49 15.60 -4.67
C LEU A 62 8.50 16.74 -5.69
N ARG A 63 7.35 17.04 -6.31
CA ARG A 63 7.22 18.18 -7.23
C ARG A 63 7.59 19.51 -6.56
N ALA A 64 7.15 19.74 -5.32
CA ALA A 64 7.48 20.96 -4.57
C ALA A 64 8.98 21.12 -4.29
N LYS A 65 9.74 20.01 -4.24
CA LYS A 65 11.20 20.01 -4.12
C LYS A 65 11.93 20.13 -5.46
N GLY A 66 11.21 20.13 -6.58
CA GLY A 66 11.81 20.02 -7.92
C GLY A 66 12.30 18.60 -8.27
N GLU A 67 11.97 17.60 -7.46
CA GLU A 67 12.33 16.18 -7.65
C GLU A 67 11.24 15.40 -8.39
N GLY A 68 10.12 16.04 -8.72
CA GLY A 68 8.99 15.46 -9.44
C GLY A 68 8.64 16.24 -10.69
N PHE A 69 8.21 15.53 -11.73
CA PHE A 69 7.69 16.12 -12.96
C PHE A 69 6.25 16.64 -12.78
N TYR A 70 5.57 16.91 -13.89
CA TYR A 70 4.15 17.23 -13.88
C TYR A 70 3.36 16.17 -13.11
N THR A 71 2.54 16.62 -12.17
CA THR A 71 1.81 15.75 -11.23
C THR A 71 0.32 16.03 -11.36
N ILE A 72 -0.47 14.98 -11.59
CA ILE A 72 -1.93 15.01 -11.51
C ILE A 72 -2.38 13.99 -10.48
N GLY A 73 -3.12 14.44 -9.46
CA GLY A 73 -3.61 13.56 -8.40
C GLY A 73 -4.85 12.77 -8.80
N SER A 74 -5.00 11.60 -8.18
CA SER A 74 -6.20 10.76 -8.27
C SER A 74 -7.27 11.13 -7.22
N SER A 75 -7.11 12.24 -6.50
CA SER A 75 -8.09 12.78 -5.55
C SER A 75 -9.52 12.79 -6.09
N GLY A 76 -10.45 12.18 -5.37
CA GLY A 76 -11.86 12.04 -5.76
C GLY A 76 -12.13 10.90 -6.74
N HIS A 77 -11.12 10.11 -7.12
CA HIS A 77 -11.23 8.95 -8.01
C HIS A 77 -10.85 7.64 -7.31
N GLU A 78 -10.82 7.63 -5.99
CA GLU A 78 -10.43 6.48 -5.16
C GLU A 78 -11.39 5.29 -5.36
N GLY A 79 -12.65 5.55 -5.73
CA GLY A 79 -13.64 4.53 -6.06
C GLY A 79 -13.25 3.58 -7.20
N ASN A 80 -12.25 3.93 -8.01
CA ASN A 80 -11.69 3.01 -9.02
C ASN A 80 -11.12 1.72 -8.41
N ALA A 81 -10.78 1.70 -7.11
CA ALA A 81 -10.42 0.48 -6.40
C ALA A 81 -11.52 -0.59 -6.48
N VAL A 82 -12.79 -0.19 -6.38
CA VAL A 82 -13.94 -1.11 -6.44
C VAL A 82 -14.09 -1.70 -7.85
N VAL A 83 -13.87 -0.88 -8.87
CA VAL A 83 -13.89 -1.35 -10.27
C VAL A 83 -12.78 -2.37 -10.49
N ALA A 84 -11.56 -2.09 -10.03
CA ALA A 84 -10.46 -3.05 -10.10
C ALA A 84 -10.75 -4.34 -9.33
N GLY A 85 -11.34 -4.25 -8.13
CA GLY A 85 -11.71 -5.41 -7.32
C GLY A 85 -12.83 -6.28 -7.91
N ALA A 86 -13.66 -5.72 -8.80
CA ALA A 86 -14.72 -6.46 -9.50
C ALA A 86 -14.23 -7.18 -10.77
N LEU A 87 -13.02 -6.86 -11.25
CA LEU A 87 -12.44 -7.41 -12.46
C LEU A 87 -11.45 -8.53 -12.14
N ARG A 88 -11.20 -9.40 -13.12
CA ARG A 88 -10.08 -10.35 -13.04
C ARG A 88 -8.78 -9.60 -13.38
N PRO A 89 -7.62 -10.05 -12.85
CA PRO A 89 -6.33 -9.44 -13.17
C PRO A 89 -5.97 -9.47 -14.66
N THR A 90 -6.57 -10.40 -15.42
CA THR A 90 -6.36 -10.57 -16.86
C THR A 90 -7.33 -9.77 -17.73
N ASP A 91 -8.32 -9.11 -17.14
CA ASP A 91 -9.29 -8.34 -17.92
C ASP A 91 -8.62 -7.05 -18.43
N PRO A 92 -8.79 -6.72 -19.73
CA PRO A 92 -8.20 -5.51 -20.27
C PRO A 92 -8.85 -4.26 -19.65
N ALA A 93 -8.03 -3.26 -19.30
CA ALA A 93 -8.49 -2.00 -18.73
C ALA A 93 -7.89 -0.81 -19.48
N LEU A 94 -8.75 0.09 -19.97
CA LEU A 94 -8.35 1.37 -20.55
C LEU A 94 -8.43 2.44 -19.47
N LEU A 95 -7.30 2.70 -18.82
CA LEU A 95 -7.24 3.55 -17.63
C LEU A 95 -7.06 5.02 -17.98
N HIS A 96 -7.70 5.87 -17.18
CA HIS A 96 -7.46 7.31 -17.20
C HIS A 96 -6.27 7.66 -16.30
N TYR A 97 -5.61 8.79 -16.54
CA TYR A 97 -4.44 9.21 -15.75
C TYR A 97 -4.74 9.51 -14.27
N ARG A 98 -6.02 9.50 -13.86
CA ARG A 98 -6.49 9.66 -12.47
C ARG A 98 -6.96 8.34 -11.84
N SER A 99 -6.75 7.20 -12.51
CA SER A 99 -7.18 5.89 -12.04
C SER A 99 -6.16 5.25 -11.08
N GLY A 100 -5.46 6.03 -10.25
CA GLY A 100 -4.38 5.54 -9.38
C GLY A 100 -4.81 4.37 -8.47
N ALA A 101 -6.00 4.46 -7.88
CA ALA A 101 -6.55 3.40 -7.02
C ALA A 101 -6.85 2.08 -7.76
N PHE A 102 -6.98 2.10 -9.10
CA PHE A 102 -7.17 0.90 -9.90
C PHE A 102 -5.92 0.01 -9.91
N GLY A 103 -4.73 0.61 -9.81
CA GLY A 103 -3.44 -0.10 -9.89
C GLY A 103 -3.03 -0.83 -8.62
N PHE A 104 -3.77 -0.65 -7.51
CA PHE A 104 -3.46 -1.24 -6.20
C PHE A 104 -4.57 -2.16 -5.70
N PRO A 105 -5.11 -3.11 -6.48
CA PRO A 105 -6.04 -4.04 -5.88
C PRO A 105 -5.30 -4.77 -4.75
N GLY A 106 -5.85 -4.76 -3.53
CA GLY A 106 -5.31 -5.54 -2.43
C GLY A 106 -5.23 -7.04 -2.77
N PRO A 107 -4.99 -7.93 -1.79
CA PRO A 107 -4.81 -9.36 -2.04
C PRO A 107 -5.95 -10.05 -2.81
N PHE A 108 -7.10 -9.39 -3.00
CA PHE A 108 -8.18 -9.81 -3.91
C PHE A 108 -7.78 -10.05 -5.37
N ALA A 109 -6.75 -9.38 -5.90
CA ALA A 109 -6.33 -9.57 -7.30
C ALA A 109 -5.13 -10.51 -7.46
N SER A 110 -4.55 -11.04 -6.39
CA SER A 110 -3.44 -11.98 -6.47
C SER A 110 -3.81 -13.27 -5.77
N GLY A 111 -4.29 -14.23 -6.57
CA GLY A 111 -4.12 -15.62 -6.20
C GLY A 111 -2.65 -15.87 -5.87
N VAL A 112 -2.36 -16.04 -4.58
CA VAL A 112 -1.11 -16.58 -4.03
C VAL A 112 0.16 -15.76 -4.31
N VAL A 113 0.55 -14.87 -3.38
CA VAL A 113 1.92 -14.86 -2.84
C VAL A 113 1.87 -14.45 -1.35
N ARG A 114 1.83 -15.44 -0.46
CA ARG A 114 2.17 -15.24 0.95
C ARG A 114 3.69 -15.20 1.04
N LEU A 115 4.27 -13.99 1.06
CA LEU A 115 5.70 -13.81 1.33
C LEU A 115 6.03 -14.42 2.71
N ARG A 116 6.56 -15.64 2.71
CA ARG A 116 7.24 -16.20 3.89
C ARG A 116 8.45 -15.31 4.16
N ARG A 117 8.43 -14.59 5.28
CA ARG A 117 9.62 -13.97 5.86
C ARG A 117 10.68 -15.05 6.09
N GLN A 118 11.64 -15.18 5.18
CA GLN A 118 12.85 -15.96 5.42
C GLN A 118 13.72 -15.13 6.38
N ARG A 119 13.84 -15.58 7.63
CA ARG A 119 14.83 -15.06 8.57
C ARG A 119 16.20 -15.49 8.10
N HIS A 120 16.90 -14.63 7.36
CA HIS A 120 18.35 -14.72 7.18
C HIS A 120 19.02 -13.79 8.19
N ARG A 121 19.19 -14.30 9.41
CA ARG A 121 20.21 -13.86 10.35
C ARG A 121 20.89 -15.15 10.82
N ASP A 122 22.22 -15.13 10.81
CA ASP A 122 23.15 -16.16 11.32
C ASP A 122 23.92 -16.92 10.23
N GLN A 123 24.63 -16.18 9.35
CA GLN A 123 25.89 -16.64 8.74
C GLN A 123 26.79 -15.42 8.49
N HIS A 124 27.33 -14.84 9.56
CA HIS A 124 28.39 -13.83 9.46
C HIS A 124 29.39 -13.88 10.64
N GLN A 125 29.53 -15.03 11.31
CA GLN A 125 30.50 -15.17 12.41
C GLN A 125 31.70 -16.08 12.14
N ASP A 126 31.81 -16.74 10.98
CA ASP A 126 32.91 -17.67 10.72
C ASP A 126 33.78 -17.22 9.53
N ALA A 127 34.45 -16.07 9.65
CA ALA A 127 35.50 -15.67 8.69
C ALA A 127 36.59 -14.75 9.27
N GLU A 128 36.68 -14.59 10.59
CA GLU A 128 37.79 -13.87 11.26
C GLU A 128 38.81 -14.91 11.75
N GLY A 129 39.64 -15.39 10.84
CA GLY A 129 40.61 -16.45 11.14
C GLY A 129 41.60 -16.69 10.01
N VAL A 130 42.21 -15.64 9.47
CA VAL A 130 43.40 -15.79 8.61
C VAL A 130 44.54 -15.00 9.26
N ASP A 131 45.46 -15.78 9.82
CA ASP A 131 46.67 -15.40 10.53
C ASP A 131 47.57 -14.50 9.65
N ARG A 132 47.74 -13.24 10.08
CA ARG A 132 48.73 -12.31 9.54
C ARG A 132 50.10 -12.60 10.15
N ARG A 133 50.67 -13.75 9.82
CA ARG A 133 52.09 -14.07 10.07
C ARG A 133 52.75 -14.58 8.81
N GLU A 134 53.03 -13.66 7.91
CA GLU A 134 54.14 -13.76 6.98
C GLU A 134 54.23 -12.40 6.29
N LEU A 135 55.04 -11.50 6.86
CA LEU A 135 55.62 -10.31 6.22
C LEU A 135 56.49 -9.57 7.25
N ARG A 136 57.63 -10.17 7.61
CA ARG A 136 58.83 -9.42 8.00
C ARG A 136 60.07 -10.21 7.56
N GLN A 137 60.65 -9.66 6.50
CA GLN A 137 61.90 -9.93 5.75
C GLN A 137 63.15 -10.20 6.62
N PRO A 138 64.33 -10.56 6.07
CA PRO A 138 64.73 -10.71 4.66
C PRO A 138 65.23 -12.11 4.25
#